data_AF-A0A0C3Q7T8-F1
#
_entry.id   AF-A0A0C3Q7T8-F1
#
_cell.length_a   1.000
_cell.length_b   1.000
_cell.length_c   1.000
_cell.angle_alpha   90.00
_cell.angle_beta   90.00
_cell.angle_gamma   90.00
#
_symmetry.space_group_name_H-M   'P 1'
#
loop_
_entity.id
_entity.type
_entity.pdbx_description
1 polymer ?
#
loop_
_entity_poly.entity_id
_entity_poly.type
_entity_poly.pdbx_seq_one_letter_code
_entity_poly.pdbx_strand_id
1 'polypeptide(L)'
;MDPKNLSKDWPGYNELRCLFVFGDSYSSVGFEPHQRPSEETPLGVEFPGDTWVDDKKPNWVGHLINKYYPKSPLLVYDYAFGGDNIHGLKRQVQRYRQPGSPGHPDSETCWQGNTSLFVTWIGFNDIVRPSLNIEAAIDVVFQLQEELYDTGARNFLFITTAPLPNASAGRRSRLQEREKRCRLWNEALTTRALNNFAEAHSDASIFIFDAWNVFEQMLTDPTNGDSYSSVGYKPHQKPTEEIPLGVEFPGDAGDLWVEDEKPNWVGYLINKYYPRSPLLVYNYAVGGDDINGLRRQVKRYRQPGSPGHPDFDECWQGNNSLFVTWIGFNDVANPGLNVQATIDALFQLQEELYDTGARNFLFMTTAPLPNASGGQRSLFQHREDRCRIWNETLTTQAQNNFAEAHPDASIFVFDARSVFEQMLTDPAKYGFSAKAGRGFDQEMYWDAIHPTTAVHRIVAKAVADFLAGDGVAEDQLERFSAPSKDT
;
A
#
# COMPACT_ATOMS: atom_id res chain seq x y z
N MET A 1 -6.58 -13.09 6.41
CA MET A 1 -5.88 -13.67 7.59
C MET A 1 -6.06 -15.15 7.46
N ASP A 2 -5.00 -15.87 7.13
CA ASP A 2 -5.09 -17.30 6.87
C ASP A 2 -4.46 -18.00 8.07
N PRO A 3 -5.25 -18.69 8.93
CA PRO A 3 -4.73 -19.26 10.16
C PRO A 3 -3.89 -20.51 9.86
N LYS A 4 -2.68 -20.60 10.46
CA LYS A 4 -1.89 -21.83 10.46
C LYS A 4 -2.13 -22.56 11.78
N ASN A 5 -2.42 -23.85 11.70
CA ASN A 5 -2.74 -24.71 12.85
C ASN A 5 -3.94 -24.17 13.66
N LEU A 6 -5.16 -24.34 13.14
CA LEU A 6 -6.37 -24.14 13.97
C LEU A 6 -6.51 -25.33 14.93
N SER A 7 -6.41 -25.08 16.23
CA SER A 7 -6.69 -26.10 17.25
C SER A 7 -8.19 -26.43 17.28
N LYS A 8 -8.50 -27.65 17.75
CA LYS A 8 -9.83 -28.05 18.22
C LYS A 8 -10.39 -27.09 19.30
N ASP A 9 -9.49 -26.35 19.98
CA ASP A 9 -9.79 -25.43 21.07
C ASP A 9 -9.95 -23.97 20.59
N TRP A 10 -10.03 -23.73 19.27
CA TRP A 10 -10.57 -22.48 18.71
C TRP A 10 -12.11 -22.56 18.64
N PRO A 11 -12.84 -21.65 19.32
CA PRO A 11 -14.30 -21.73 19.38
C PRO A 11 -14.98 -21.00 18.21
N GLY A 12 -14.20 -20.34 17.35
CA GLY A 12 -14.66 -19.32 16.41
C GLY A 12 -14.72 -17.93 17.05
N TYR A 13 -14.44 -16.89 16.27
CA TYR A 13 -14.37 -15.49 16.74
C TYR A 13 -15.60 -15.08 17.55
N ASN A 14 -16.81 -15.45 17.11
CA ASN A 14 -18.08 -15.06 17.72
C ASN A 14 -18.36 -15.70 19.10
N GLU A 15 -17.55 -16.66 19.54
CA GLU A 15 -17.76 -17.41 20.79
C GLU A 15 -16.65 -17.12 21.83
N LEU A 16 -15.81 -16.11 21.57
CA LEU A 16 -14.84 -15.58 22.54
C LEU A 16 -15.56 -14.88 23.70
N ARG A 17 -14.95 -14.97 24.88
CA ARG A 17 -15.47 -14.40 26.14
C ARG A 17 -14.53 -13.39 26.76
N CYS A 18 -13.22 -13.62 26.64
CA CYS A 18 -12.20 -12.75 27.21
C CYS A 18 -11.12 -12.43 26.17
N LEU A 19 -10.64 -11.19 26.16
CA LEU A 19 -9.58 -10.69 25.30
C LEU A 19 -8.42 -10.22 26.17
N PHE A 20 -7.25 -10.83 26.02
CA PHE A 20 -6.03 -10.44 26.72
C PHE A 20 -5.15 -9.67 25.75
N VAL A 21 -4.82 -8.42 26.07
CA VAL A 21 -4.08 -7.54 25.15
C VAL A 21 -2.73 -7.18 25.76
N PHE A 22 -1.65 -7.45 25.01
CA PHE A 22 -0.28 -7.14 25.39
C PHE A 22 0.34 -6.28 24.29
N GLY A 23 1.01 -5.18 24.66
CA GLY A 23 1.47 -4.23 23.65
C GLY A 23 1.83 -2.84 24.18
N ASP A 24 1.84 -1.87 23.26
CA ASP A 24 2.22 -0.48 23.55
C ASP A 24 1.05 0.52 23.43
N SER A 25 1.36 1.79 23.21
CA SER A 25 0.42 2.90 22.98
C SER A 25 -0.64 2.63 21.91
N TYR A 26 -0.38 1.77 20.91
CA TYR A 26 -1.39 1.42 19.90
C TYR A 26 -2.60 0.65 20.48
N SER A 27 -2.44 0.00 21.64
CA SER A 27 -3.46 -0.87 22.24
C SER A 27 -3.94 -0.43 23.64
N SER A 28 -3.10 0.28 24.39
CA SER A 28 -3.37 0.81 25.74
C SER A 28 -4.72 1.52 25.88
N VAL A 29 -5.57 1.06 26.81
CA VAL A 29 -6.78 1.74 27.31
C VAL A 29 -6.67 2.23 28.77
N GLY A 30 -5.50 2.08 29.41
CA GLY A 30 -5.23 2.59 30.76
C GLY A 30 -5.68 1.67 31.91
N PHE A 31 -5.47 0.36 31.78
CA PHE A 31 -6.00 -0.64 32.71
C PHE A 31 -5.05 -1.02 33.87
N GLU A 32 -5.53 -0.85 35.10
CA GLU A 32 -4.75 -0.93 36.35
C GLU A 32 -5.03 -2.23 37.16
N PRO A 33 -4.10 -2.70 38.03
CA PRO A 33 -4.19 -4.00 38.71
C PRO A 33 -5.46 -4.26 39.54
N HIS A 34 -6.13 -3.20 40.00
CA HIS A 34 -7.36 -3.28 40.80
C HIS A 34 -8.65 -3.31 39.96
N GLN A 35 -8.58 -3.01 38.65
CA GLN A 35 -9.76 -3.04 37.78
C GLN A 35 -10.12 -4.48 37.41
N ARG A 36 -11.40 -4.68 37.09
CA ARG A 36 -12.00 -5.96 36.70
C ARG A 36 -13.08 -5.68 35.65
N PRO A 37 -12.97 -6.23 34.43
CA PRO A 37 -14.02 -6.16 33.43
C PRO A 37 -15.32 -6.83 33.91
N SER A 38 -16.46 -6.28 33.51
CA SER A 38 -17.79 -6.87 33.72
C SER A 38 -18.63 -6.74 32.45
N GLU A 39 -19.82 -7.36 32.41
CA GLU A 39 -20.73 -7.22 31.27
C GLU A 39 -21.17 -5.77 31.03
N GLU A 40 -21.28 -4.99 32.11
CA GLU A 40 -21.60 -3.56 32.09
C GLU A 40 -20.37 -2.67 31.82
N THR A 41 -19.16 -3.13 32.13
CA THR A 41 -17.90 -2.38 31.94
C THR A 41 -16.85 -3.29 31.27
N PRO A 42 -16.95 -3.58 29.96
CA PRO A 42 -16.16 -4.65 29.33
C PRO A 42 -14.66 -4.34 29.19
N LEU A 43 -14.22 -3.10 29.36
CA LEU A 43 -12.80 -2.72 29.44
C LEU A 43 -12.23 -2.71 30.87
N GLY A 44 -13.07 -2.87 31.90
CA GLY A 44 -12.70 -2.58 33.30
C GLY A 44 -12.43 -1.09 33.61
N VAL A 45 -12.52 -0.22 32.61
CA VAL A 45 -12.41 1.26 32.67
C VAL A 45 -13.67 1.91 32.09
N GLU A 46 -13.91 3.18 32.44
CA GLU A 46 -14.93 4.01 31.78
C GLU A 46 -14.61 4.13 30.28
N PHE A 47 -15.58 3.80 29.41
CA PHE A 47 -15.37 3.82 27.95
C PHE A 47 -15.12 5.25 27.46
N PRO A 48 -14.10 5.50 26.59
CA PRO A 48 -13.31 4.52 25.85
C PRO A 48 -11.94 4.13 26.47
N GLY A 49 -11.69 4.50 27.72
CA GLY A 49 -10.40 4.36 28.39
C GLY A 49 -9.45 5.54 28.16
N ASP A 50 -8.26 5.47 28.77
CA ASP A 50 -7.19 6.46 28.58
C ASP A 50 -6.29 6.03 27.40
N THR A 51 -6.69 6.42 26.20
CA THR A 51 -6.07 6.01 24.93
C THR A 51 -5.05 7.02 24.41
N TRP A 52 -4.15 6.56 23.53
CA TRP A 52 -3.19 7.40 22.81
C TRP A 52 -3.74 7.93 21.47
N VAL A 53 -5.04 8.20 21.41
CA VAL A 53 -5.78 8.66 20.22
C VAL A 53 -6.32 10.07 20.48
N ASP A 54 -6.29 10.94 19.46
CA ASP A 54 -6.74 12.33 19.56
C ASP A 54 -8.14 12.46 20.18
N ASP A 55 -8.31 13.44 21.07
CA ASP A 55 -9.50 13.68 21.90
C ASP A 55 -9.97 12.50 22.78
N LYS A 56 -9.06 11.58 23.14
CA LYS A 56 -9.37 10.34 23.89
C LYS A 56 -10.45 9.49 23.22
N LYS A 57 -10.40 9.35 21.89
CA LYS A 57 -11.31 8.46 21.15
C LYS A 57 -10.93 6.98 21.36
N PRO A 58 -11.85 6.02 21.16
CA PRO A 58 -11.50 4.60 21.19
C PRO A 58 -10.41 4.25 20.19
N ASN A 59 -9.46 3.42 20.62
CA ASN A 59 -8.50 2.76 19.76
C ASN A 59 -9.14 1.51 19.11
N TRP A 60 -8.34 0.63 18.50
CA TRP A 60 -8.85 -0.61 17.88
C TRP A 60 -9.57 -1.53 18.88
N VAL A 61 -9.14 -1.58 20.15
CA VAL A 61 -9.76 -2.37 21.21
C VAL A 61 -11.15 -1.84 21.54
N GLY A 62 -11.27 -0.53 21.77
CA GLY A 62 -12.56 0.12 22.01
C GLY A 62 -13.52 0.02 20.83
N HIS A 63 -13.02 0.11 19.59
CA HIS A 63 -13.82 -0.11 18.38
C HIS A 63 -14.26 -1.57 18.20
N LEU A 64 -13.40 -2.54 18.53
CA LEU A 64 -13.70 -3.97 18.45
C LEU A 64 -14.93 -4.31 19.30
N ILE A 65 -14.91 -3.98 20.59
CA ILE A 65 -16.00 -4.34 21.51
C ILE A 65 -17.29 -3.54 21.25
N ASN A 66 -17.20 -2.28 20.83
CA ASN A 66 -18.36 -1.39 20.73
C ASN A 66 -19.05 -1.42 19.36
N LYS A 67 -18.39 -1.94 18.31
CA LYS A 67 -18.93 -1.94 16.94
C LYS A 67 -18.81 -3.28 16.22
N TYR A 68 -17.81 -4.09 16.52
CA TYR A 68 -17.46 -5.28 15.73
C TYR A 68 -17.60 -6.62 16.51
N TYR A 69 -18.16 -6.59 17.72
CA TYR A 69 -18.43 -7.78 18.55
C TYR A 69 -19.88 -7.79 19.08
N PRO A 70 -20.88 -8.19 18.27
CA PRO A 70 -22.29 -7.88 18.54
C PRO A 70 -23.07 -8.89 19.40
N LYS A 71 -22.47 -10.02 19.83
CA LYS A 71 -23.20 -11.10 20.51
C LYS A 71 -23.29 -10.99 22.03
N SER A 72 -22.21 -10.56 22.67
CA SER A 72 -22.04 -10.51 24.13
C SER A 72 -20.86 -9.60 24.46
N PRO A 73 -20.82 -8.95 25.63
CA PRO A 73 -19.66 -8.14 26.03
C PRO A 73 -18.39 -9.00 26.11
N LEU A 74 -17.44 -8.74 25.23
CA LEU A 74 -16.11 -9.34 25.24
C LEU A 74 -15.27 -8.68 26.33
N LEU A 75 -14.92 -9.43 27.38
CA LEU A 75 -14.23 -8.90 28.56
C LEU A 75 -12.74 -8.69 28.29
N VAL A 76 -12.29 -7.43 28.27
CA VAL A 76 -10.93 -7.05 27.89
C VAL A 76 -10.05 -6.85 29.12
N TYR A 77 -9.03 -7.69 29.24
CA TYR A 77 -7.93 -7.55 30.19
C TYR A 77 -6.74 -6.96 29.44
N ASP A 78 -6.72 -5.63 29.32
CA ASP A 78 -5.63 -4.93 28.65
C ASP A 78 -4.42 -4.79 29.59
N TYR A 79 -3.29 -5.35 29.20
CA TYR A 79 -2.00 -5.18 29.86
C TYR A 79 -1.09 -4.23 29.09
N ALA A 80 -1.47 -3.75 27.90
CA ALA A 80 -0.68 -2.83 27.10
C ALA A 80 -0.47 -1.48 27.80
N PHE A 81 0.67 -0.82 27.53
CA PHE A 81 1.02 0.44 28.18
C PHE A 81 1.79 1.37 27.25
N GLY A 82 1.50 2.68 27.33
CA GLY A 82 2.11 3.68 26.46
C GLY A 82 3.64 3.69 26.47
N GLY A 83 4.26 3.63 25.28
CA GLY A 83 5.72 3.66 25.12
C GLY A 83 6.47 2.36 25.48
N ASP A 84 5.77 1.28 25.81
CA ASP A 84 6.42 -0.01 26.10
C ASP A 84 7.12 -0.62 24.87
N ASN A 85 8.15 -1.41 25.16
CA ASN A 85 8.97 -2.19 24.22
C ASN A 85 9.11 -3.63 24.77
N ILE A 86 10.00 -4.49 24.26
CA ILE A 86 10.16 -5.87 24.79
C ILE A 86 10.38 -5.95 26.32
N HIS A 87 11.01 -4.96 26.97
CA HIS A 87 11.16 -4.94 28.43
C HIS A 87 9.82 -4.62 29.13
N GLY A 88 8.97 -3.85 28.46
CA GLY A 88 7.59 -3.59 28.84
C GLY A 88 6.73 -4.83 28.72
N LEU A 89 6.74 -5.49 27.55
CA LEU A 89 6.05 -6.77 27.33
C LEU A 89 6.40 -7.80 28.42
N LYS A 90 7.68 -7.89 28.81
CA LYS A 90 8.11 -8.74 29.93
C LYS A 90 7.44 -8.36 31.25
N ARG A 91 7.38 -7.07 31.60
CA ARG A 91 6.66 -6.56 32.78
C ARG A 91 5.16 -6.90 32.73
N GLN A 92 4.55 -6.82 31.56
CA GLN A 92 3.13 -7.10 31.34
C GLN A 92 2.79 -8.59 31.59
N VAL A 93 3.51 -9.50 30.93
CA VAL A 93 3.34 -10.95 31.11
C VAL A 93 3.68 -11.37 32.55
N GLN A 94 4.72 -10.80 33.15
CA GLN A 94 5.04 -11.05 34.57
C GLN A 94 4.00 -10.51 35.55
N ARG A 95 3.23 -9.46 35.21
CA ARG A 95 2.06 -8.99 35.99
C ARG A 95 0.89 -9.96 35.82
N TYR A 96 0.60 -10.41 34.60
CA TYR A 96 -0.47 -11.37 34.32
C TYR A 96 -0.28 -12.70 35.07
N ARG A 97 0.94 -13.27 35.10
CA ARG A 97 1.26 -14.54 35.78
C ARG A 97 1.29 -14.50 37.32
N GLN A 98 0.93 -13.38 37.95
CA GLN A 98 0.84 -13.31 39.41
C GLN A 98 -0.51 -13.84 39.88
N PRO A 99 -0.57 -14.80 40.82
CA PRO A 99 -1.81 -15.28 41.43
C PRO A 99 -2.70 -14.14 41.91
N GLY A 100 -3.99 -14.17 41.53
CA GLY A 100 -4.95 -13.11 41.84
C GLY A 100 -4.95 -11.90 40.88
N SER A 101 -4.05 -11.83 39.89
CA SER A 101 -4.06 -10.77 38.87
C SER A 101 -5.33 -10.80 38.00
N PRO A 102 -5.77 -9.65 37.43
CA PRO A 102 -6.97 -9.59 36.58
C PRO A 102 -6.94 -10.60 35.42
N GLY A 103 -7.89 -11.52 35.39
CA GLY A 103 -8.04 -12.49 34.30
C GLY A 103 -7.01 -13.62 34.30
N HIS A 104 -6.26 -13.81 35.38
CA HIS A 104 -5.44 -15.00 35.60
C HIS A 104 -6.34 -16.22 35.92
N PRO A 105 -5.96 -17.46 35.53
CA PRO A 105 -6.75 -18.68 35.77
C PRO A 105 -7.25 -18.95 37.21
N ASP A 106 -6.68 -18.32 38.23
CA ASP A 106 -7.07 -18.48 39.64
C ASP A 106 -7.95 -17.35 40.20
N SER A 107 -8.27 -16.33 39.40
CA SER A 107 -8.95 -15.11 39.86
C SER A 107 -10.32 -14.84 39.23
N GLU A 108 -10.54 -15.19 37.96
CA GLU A 108 -11.74 -14.79 37.21
C GLU A 108 -12.53 -15.95 36.60
N THR A 109 -13.86 -15.81 36.55
CA THR A 109 -14.78 -16.85 36.07
C THR A 109 -14.97 -16.87 34.54
N CYS A 110 -14.55 -15.83 33.81
CA CYS A 110 -14.61 -15.83 32.34
C CYS A 110 -13.51 -16.68 31.71
N TRP A 111 -12.35 -16.78 32.37
CA TRP A 111 -11.12 -17.34 31.81
C TRP A 111 -11.29 -18.82 31.48
N GLN A 112 -11.11 -19.16 30.19
CA GLN A 112 -10.92 -20.52 29.71
C GLN A 112 -10.02 -20.44 28.48
N GLY A 113 -8.96 -21.25 28.40
CA GLY A 113 -7.99 -21.19 27.30
C GLY A 113 -8.61 -21.29 25.90
N ASN A 114 -9.73 -22.01 25.77
CA ASN A 114 -10.49 -22.20 24.55
C ASN A 114 -11.57 -21.13 24.28
N THR A 115 -11.82 -20.17 25.18
CA THR A 115 -12.70 -18.99 24.92
C THR A 115 -11.99 -17.66 25.16
N SER A 116 -10.66 -17.68 25.28
CA SER A 116 -9.82 -16.50 25.48
C SER A 116 -8.86 -16.32 24.32
N LEU A 117 -8.73 -15.09 23.81
CA LEU A 117 -7.77 -14.71 22.77
C LEU A 117 -6.67 -13.83 23.37
N PHE A 118 -5.42 -14.21 23.13
CA PHE A 118 -4.22 -13.50 23.60
C PHE A 118 -3.59 -12.74 22.44
N VAL A 119 -3.69 -11.42 22.46
CA VAL A 119 -3.19 -10.52 21.41
C VAL A 119 -1.86 -9.91 21.84
N THR A 120 -0.83 -10.02 21.00
CA THR A 120 0.43 -9.28 21.17
C THR A 120 0.61 -8.32 19.98
N TRP A 121 0.60 -7.00 20.25
CA TRP A 121 0.99 -5.96 19.30
C TRP A 121 2.04 -5.05 19.90
N ILE A 122 3.29 -5.29 19.53
CA ILE A 122 4.48 -4.67 20.10
C ILE A 122 5.56 -4.54 19.03
N GLY A 123 6.47 -3.59 19.21
CA GLY A 123 7.68 -3.48 18.40
C GLY A 123 7.99 -2.07 17.89
N PHE A 124 7.02 -1.15 17.89
CA PHE A 124 7.24 0.22 17.40
C PHE A 124 8.33 0.95 18.19
N ASN A 125 8.34 0.78 19.51
CA ASN A 125 9.39 1.31 20.41
C ASN A 125 10.70 0.49 20.40
N ASP A 126 10.72 -0.65 19.70
CA ASP A 126 11.88 -1.52 19.53
C ASP A 126 12.65 -1.21 18.24
N ILE A 127 11.95 -1.19 17.10
CA ILE A 127 12.55 -0.94 15.78
C ILE A 127 13.27 0.41 15.68
N VAL A 128 12.80 1.44 16.41
CA VAL A 128 13.42 2.77 16.45
C VAL A 128 14.77 2.82 17.17
N ARG A 129 15.15 1.76 17.90
CA ARG A 129 16.44 1.64 18.61
C ARG A 129 17.48 0.99 17.69
N PRO A 130 18.45 1.72 17.08
CA PRO A 130 19.26 1.17 15.97
C PRO A 130 20.19 0.03 16.37
N SER A 131 20.61 -0.01 17.64
CA SER A 131 21.48 -1.05 18.20
C SER A 131 20.75 -2.32 18.64
N LEU A 132 19.42 -2.38 18.55
CA LEU A 132 18.66 -3.57 18.93
C LEU A 132 18.84 -4.67 17.87
N ASN A 133 19.29 -5.84 18.30
CA ASN A 133 19.21 -7.08 17.53
C ASN A 133 17.74 -7.55 17.51
N ILE A 134 17.15 -7.61 16.31
CA ILE A 134 15.72 -7.91 16.12
C ILE A 134 15.42 -9.38 16.40
N GLU A 135 16.24 -10.32 15.93
CA GLU A 135 16.05 -11.76 16.19
C GLU A 135 16.04 -12.04 17.71
N ALA A 136 17.02 -11.51 18.43
CA ALA A 136 17.10 -11.66 19.89
C ALA A 136 15.98 -10.92 20.65
N ALA A 137 15.32 -9.93 20.02
CA ALA A 137 14.13 -9.30 20.57
C ALA A 137 12.89 -10.18 20.38
N ILE A 138 12.73 -10.76 19.19
CA ILE A 138 11.65 -11.73 18.88
C ILE A 138 11.81 -13.01 19.71
N ASP A 139 13.03 -13.49 19.95
CA ASP A 139 13.29 -14.61 20.89
C ASP A 139 12.71 -14.32 22.28
N VAL A 140 12.83 -13.10 22.78
CA VAL A 140 12.21 -12.68 24.06
C VAL A 140 10.70 -12.58 23.93
N VAL A 141 10.15 -12.09 22.82
CA VAL A 141 8.69 -12.10 22.57
C VAL A 141 8.13 -13.52 22.67
N PHE A 142 8.78 -14.52 22.06
CA PHE A 142 8.31 -15.90 22.07
C PHE A 142 8.58 -16.65 23.37
N GLN A 143 9.69 -16.39 24.07
CA GLN A 143 9.85 -16.85 25.46
C GLN A 143 8.67 -16.39 26.35
N LEU A 144 8.17 -15.17 26.13
CA LEU A 144 7.00 -14.66 26.85
C LEU A 144 5.66 -15.26 26.36
N GLN A 145 5.60 -15.82 25.15
CA GLN A 145 4.43 -16.59 24.69
C GLN A 145 4.40 -18.00 25.28
N GLU A 146 5.56 -18.65 25.43
CA GLU A 146 5.69 -19.88 26.24
C GLU A 146 5.19 -19.63 27.67
N GLU A 147 5.63 -18.53 28.30
CA GLU A 147 5.16 -18.14 29.64
C GLU A 147 3.63 -17.92 29.73
N LEU A 148 2.95 -17.51 28.66
CA LEU A 148 1.48 -17.41 28.58
C LEU A 148 0.82 -18.77 28.32
N TYR A 149 1.36 -19.57 27.39
CA TYR A 149 0.90 -20.92 27.04
C TYR A 149 0.94 -21.86 28.26
N ASP A 150 1.96 -21.72 29.12
CA ASP A 150 2.10 -22.38 30.43
C ASP A 150 0.90 -22.13 31.37
N THR A 151 0.22 -20.98 31.27
CA THR A 151 -0.98 -20.70 32.09
C THR A 151 -2.24 -21.39 31.53
N GLY A 152 -2.16 -21.99 30.35
CA GLY A 152 -3.32 -22.57 29.64
C GLY A 152 -3.88 -21.69 28.52
N ALA A 153 -3.18 -20.60 28.12
CA ALA A 153 -3.54 -19.86 26.92
C ALA A 153 -3.45 -20.76 25.67
N ARG A 154 -4.44 -20.71 24.77
CA ARG A 154 -4.51 -21.58 23.57
C ARG A 154 -4.86 -20.88 22.26
N ASN A 155 -5.18 -19.60 22.26
CA ASN A 155 -5.46 -18.87 21.02
C ASN A 155 -4.66 -17.57 21.02
N PHE A 156 -3.75 -17.40 20.06
CA PHE A 156 -2.75 -16.33 20.02
C PHE A 156 -2.83 -15.53 18.72
N LEU A 157 -2.91 -14.20 18.82
CA LEU A 157 -2.88 -13.27 17.69
C LEU A 157 -1.65 -12.37 17.79
N PHE A 158 -0.77 -12.48 16.80
CA PHE A 158 0.35 -11.55 16.63
C PHE A 158 0.00 -10.51 15.58
N ILE A 159 0.24 -9.23 15.89
CA ILE A 159 0.01 -8.14 14.95
C ILE A 159 1.36 -7.55 14.52
N THR A 160 1.59 -7.44 13.21
CA THR A 160 2.85 -6.92 12.67
C THR A 160 3.04 -5.43 12.95
N THR A 161 4.28 -4.93 12.88
CA THR A 161 4.51 -3.48 12.88
C THR A 161 4.08 -2.87 11.54
N ALA A 162 3.34 -1.76 11.60
CA ALA A 162 2.97 -0.97 10.43
C ALA A 162 4.17 -0.17 9.87
N PRO A 163 4.12 0.30 8.60
CA PRO A 163 4.96 1.41 8.16
C PRO A 163 4.70 2.63 9.05
N LEU A 164 5.73 3.08 9.80
CA LEU A 164 5.63 4.26 10.64
C LEU A 164 5.59 5.53 9.76
N PRO A 165 4.48 6.29 9.72
CA PRO A 165 4.39 7.50 8.91
C PRO A 165 5.29 8.63 9.44
N ASN A 166 5.56 9.62 8.60
CA ASN A 166 6.47 10.71 8.91
C ASN A 166 5.87 11.74 9.87
N ALA A 167 6.57 12.01 10.97
CA ALA A 167 6.54 13.30 11.64
C ALA A 167 7.82 14.08 11.26
N SER A 168 7.67 15.07 10.37
CA SER A 168 8.73 15.89 9.74
C SER A 168 9.63 15.18 8.69
N ALA A 169 10.06 15.93 7.67
CA ALA A 169 10.84 15.45 6.51
C ALA A 169 12.34 15.16 6.82
N GLY A 170 12.62 14.39 7.86
CA GLY A 170 13.94 14.26 8.50
C GLY A 170 14.90 13.20 7.92
N ARG A 171 15.40 13.40 6.68
CA ARG A 171 16.41 12.59 5.96
C ARG A 171 15.98 11.17 5.54
N ARG A 172 15.80 10.98 4.22
CA ARG A 172 15.43 9.73 3.50
C ARG A 172 16.13 8.44 4.01
N SER A 173 17.41 8.50 4.34
CA SER A 173 18.18 7.33 4.83
C SER A 173 17.74 6.81 6.21
N ARG A 174 17.19 7.66 7.08
CA ARG A 174 16.60 7.22 8.36
C ARG A 174 15.25 6.53 8.16
N LEU A 175 14.53 6.86 7.09
CA LEU A 175 13.24 6.27 6.75
C LEU A 175 13.45 4.86 6.19
N GLN A 176 14.38 4.70 5.24
CA GLN A 176 14.77 3.41 4.67
C GLN A 176 15.26 2.42 5.73
N GLU A 177 16.08 2.86 6.69
CA GLU A 177 16.51 1.96 7.78
C GLU A 177 15.38 1.66 8.78
N ARG A 178 14.41 2.56 9.00
CA ARG A 178 13.22 2.26 9.82
C ARG A 178 12.32 1.22 9.13
N GLU A 179 11.98 1.43 7.86
CA GLU A 179 11.21 0.47 7.05
C GLU A 179 11.88 -0.90 7.04
N LYS A 180 13.18 -0.97 6.75
CA LYS A 180 13.95 -2.21 6.77
C LYS A 180 13.85 -2.92 8.13
N ARG A 181 13.85 -2.17 9.23
CA ARG A 181 13.69 -2.72 10.59
C ARG A 181 12.25 -3.15 10.90
N CYS A 182 11.21 -2.48 10.37
CA CYS A 182 9.84 -3.01 10.37
C CYS A 182 9.77 -4.35 9.63
N ARG A 183 10.32 -4.41 8.40
CA ARG A 183 10.28 -5.61 7.55
C ARG A 183 10.98 -6.80 8.22
N LEU A 184 12.18 -6.60 8.77
CA LEU A 184 12.90 -7.61 9.56
C LEU A 184 12.13 -8.04 10.82
N TRP A 185 11.52 -7.10 11.55
CA TRP A 185 10.68 -7.43 12.71
C TRP A 185 9.48 -8.29 12.32
N ASN A 186 8.79 -7.93 11.23
CA ASN A 186 7.61 -8.63 10.75
C ASN A 186 7.95 -10.02 10.19
N GLU A 187 9.08 -10.16 9.49
CA GLU A 187 9.60 -11.44 8.98
C GLU A 187 9.98 -12.39 10.12
N ALA A 188 10.75 -11.91 11.10
CA ALA A 188 11.14 -12.70 12.27
C ALA A 188 9.94 -13.09 13.15
N LEU A 189 9.02 -12.14 13.43
CA LEU A 189 7.76 -12.37 14.16
C LEU A 189 6.91 -13.44 13.48
N THR A 190 6.70 -13.33 12.17
CA THR A 190 5.89 -14.28 11.39
C THR A 190 6.56 -15.65 11.34
N THR A 191 7.88 -15.70 11.16
CA THR A 191 8.65 -16.96 11.13
C THR A 191 8.59 -17.68 12.48
N ARG A 192 8.86 -16.99 13.59
CA ARG A 192 8.76 -17.59 14.94
C ARG A 192 7.35 -18.05 15.26
N ALA A 193 6.33 -17.25 14.93
CA ALA A 193 4.93 -17.62 15.15
C ALA A 193 4.54 -18.88 14.38
N LEU A 194 4.73 -18.85 13.06
CA LEU A 194 4.16 -19.87 12.17
C LEU A 194 5.04 -21.11 12.05
N ASN A 195 6.37 -21.00 12.11
CA ASN A 195 7.31 -22.08 11.82
C ASN A 195 8.16 -22.50 13.04
N ASN A 196 7.86 -21.98 14.24
CA ASN A 196 8.40 -22.50 15.49
C ASN A 196 7.27 -22.74 16.51
N PHE A 197 6.58 -21.68 16.95
CA PHE A 197 5.59 -21.75 18.03
C PHE A 197 4.36 -22.59 17.63
N ALA A 198 3.79 -22.35 16.45
CA ALA A 198 2.68 -23.15 15.92
C ALA A 198 3.04 -24.63 15.65
N GLU A 199 4.32 -24.95 15.47
CA GLU A 199 4.79 -26.33 15.20
C GLU A 199 5.16 -27.07 16.50
N ALA A 200 5.54 -26.34 17.55
CA ALA A 200 5.71 -26.88 18.90
C ALA A 200 4.37 -27.16 19.60
N HIS A 201 3.39 -26.25 19.44
CA HIS A 201 2.12 -26.25 20.21
C HIS A 201 0.92 -26.56 19.31
N SER A 202 0.80 -27.82 18.88
CA SER A 202 -0.28 -28.26 17.99
C SER A 202 -1.70 -28.20 18.58
N ASP A 203 -1.83 -27.94 19.88
CA ASP A 203 -3.10 -27.67 20.57
C ASP A 203 -3.41 -26.16 20.71
N ALA A 204 -2.53 -25.27 20.21
CA ALA A 204 -2.74 -23.82 20.19
C ALA A 204 -3.03 -23.28 18.78
N SER A 205 -3.95 -22.31 18.67
CA SER A 205 -4.34 -21.66 17.42
C SER A 205 -3.58 -20.36 17.20
N ILE A 206 -2.85 -20.27 16.09
CA ILE A 206 -1.94 -19.14 15.82
C ILE A 206 -2.42 -18.28 14.64
N PHE A 207 -2.59 -16.99 14.89
CA PHE A 207 -3.07 -16.00 13.94
C PHE A 207 -2.03 -14.88 13.74
N ILE A 208 -1.88 -14.41 12.49
CA ILE A 208 -1.13 -13.19 12.15
C ILE A 208 -2.12 -12.17 11.57
N PHE A 209 -2.16 -10.96 12.14
CA PHE A 209 -2.76 -9.80 11.49
C PHE A 209 -1.64 -8.96 10.85
N ASP A 210 -1.66 -8.89 9.52
CA ASP A 210 -0.73 -8.09 8.73
C ASP A 210 -1.16 -6.61 8.71
N ALA A 211 -0.87 -5.92 9.82
CA ALA A 211 -1.06 -4.48 9.92
C ALA A 211 -0.10 -3.70 9.01
N TRP A 212 0.99 -4.29 8.51
CA TRP A 212 1.82 -3.64 7.50
C TRP A 212 1.01 -3.45 6.22
N ASN A 213 0.46 -4.52 5.65
CA ASN A 213 -0.36 -4.47 4.44
C ASN A 213 -1.63 -3.62 4.62
N VAL A 214 -2.25 -3.60 5.81
CA VAL A 214 -3.43 -2.75 6.07
C VAL A 214 -3.07 -1.26 6.10
N PHE A 215 -1.99 -0.86 6.78
CA PHE A 215 -1.56 0.54 6.79
C PHE A 215 -0.95 0.97 5.45
N GLU A 216 -0.26 0.07 4.73
CA GLU A 216 0.23 0.32 3.37
C GLU A 216 -0.95 0.55 2.40
N GLN A 217 -2.06 -0.19 2.53
CA GLN A 217 -3.30 0.07 1.79
C GLN A 217 -3.97 1.40 2.16
N MET A 218 -3.79 1.92 3.38
CA MET A 218 -4.28 3.24 3.81
C MET A 218 -3.35 4.40 3.43
N LEU A 219 -2.14 4.11 2.96
CA LEU A 219 -1.08 5.09 2.63
C LEU A 219 -0.73 5.11 1.13
N THR A 220 -1.54 4.49 0.28
CA THR A 220 -1.29 4.37 -1.17
C THR A 220 -2.50 4.85 -1.99
N ASP A 221 -2.30 5.87 -2.82
CA ASP A 221 -3.33 6.63 -3.54
C ASP A 221 -2.87 6.91 -4.99
N PRO A 222 -3.51 6.40 -6.08
CA PRO A 222 -2.63 5.92 -7.17
C PRO A 222 -3.19 5.99 -8.64
N THR A 223 -2.48 6.27 -9.77
CA THR A 223 -2.92 5.95 -11.20
C THR A 223 -2.08 4.86 -11.91
N ASN A 224 -2.70 3.79 -12.43
CA ASN A 224 -2.01 2.53 -12.78
C ASN A 224 -0.72 2.67 -13.63
N GLY A 225 0.43 2.24 -13.10
CA GLY A 225 1.75 2.76 -13.51
C GLY A 225 2.68 3.12 -12.32
N ASP A 226 3.34 4.27 -12.38
CA ASP A 226 4.17 4.85 -11.31
C ASP A 226 3.96 6.38 -11.18
N SER A 227 4.95 7.14 -10.65
CA SER A 227 4.88 8.60 -10.50
C SER A 227 4.59 9.35 -11.80
N TYR A 228 4.91 8.77 -12.97
CA TYR A 228 4.56 9.36 -14.26
C TYR A 228 3.05 9.45 -14.50
N SER A 229 2.25 8.66 -13.78
CA SER A 229 0.80 8.56 -13.99
C SER A 229 -0.04 8.97 -12.79
N SER A 230 0.43 8.83 -11.55
CA SER A 230 -0.39 9.06 -10.34
C SER A 230 -1.05 10.46 -10.28
N VAL A 231 -2.32 10.50 -9.83
CA VAL A 231 -3.03 11.74 -9.47
C VAL A 231 -3.50 11.80 -8.00
N GLY A 232 -3.04 10.87 -7.15
CA GLY A 232 -3.30 10.89 -5.69
C GLY A 232 -4.77 10.62 -5.29
N TYR A 233 -5.34 9.55 -5.82
CA TYR A 233 -6.76 9.15 -5.69
C TYR A 233 -7.04 8.18 -4.55
N LYS A 234 -8.12 8.40 -3.79
CA LYS A 234 -8.35 7.67 -2.53
C LYS A 234 -9.18 6.40 -2.68
N PRO A 235 -8.95 5.35 -1.86
CA PRO A 235 -9.66 4.06 -1.92
C PRO A 235 -11.19 4.13 -1.75
N HIS A 236 -11.76 5.29 -1.46
CA HIS A 236 -13.21 5.53 -1.33
C HIS A 236 -13.72 6.63 -2.27
N GLN A 237 -12.85 7.24 -3.08
CA GLN A 237 -13.26 8.14 -4.16
C GLN A 237 -13.68 7.29 -5.36
N LYS A 238 -14.89 7.56 -5.86
CA LYS A 238 -15.40 7.03 -7.12
C LYS A 238 -15.36 8.17 -8.15
N PRO A 239 -14.86 7.97 -9.38
CA PRO A 239 -14.95 8.99 -10.42
C PRO A 239 -16.41 9.17 -10.83
N THR A 240 -16.83 10.41 -11.07
CA THR A 240 -18.17 10.76 -11.52
C THR A 240 -18.11 11.60 -12.78
N GLU A 241 -19.25 11.86 -13.42
CA GLU A 241 -19.29 12.78 -14.57
C GLU A 241 -18.86 14.21 -14.19
N GLU A 242 -19.05 14.59 -12.92
CA GLU A 242 -18.63 15.88 -12.36
C GLU A 242 -17.14 15.89 -11.95
N ILE A 243 -16.61 14.75 -11.50
CA ILE A 243 -15.23 14.57 -11.03
C ILE A 243 -14.62 13.33 -11.72
N PRO A 244 -14.24 13.42 -13.01
CA PRO A 244 -13.81 12.26 -13.82
C PRO A 244 -12.48 11.61 -13.39
N LEU A 245 -11.66 12.31 -12.61
CA LEU A 245 -10.47 11.73 -11.95
C LEU A 245 -10.79 11.10 -10.57
N GLY A 246 -11.99 11.29 -10.02
CA GLY A 246 -12.31 11.02 -8.60
C GLY A 246 -11.67 11.98 -7.58
N VAL A 247 -10.70 12.79 -8.01
CA VAL A 247 -10.04 13.87 -7.26
C VAL A 247 -10.29 15.23 -7.89
N GLU A 248 -10.13 16.30 -7.11
CA GLU A 248 -10.14 17.67 -7.64
C GLU A 248 -8.99 17.84 -8.65
N PHE A 249 -9.29 18.41 -9.82
CA PHE A 249 -8.31 18.62 -10.88
C PHE A 249 -7.29 19.69 -10.45
N PRO A 250 -5.98 19.49 -10.63
CA PRO A 250 -5.34 18.48 -11.50
C PRO A 250 -5.04 17.11 -10.88
N GLY A 251 -5.22 16.96 -9.57
CA GLY A 251 -4.85 15.80 -8.75
C GLY A 251 -4.45 16.24 -7.34
N ASP A 252 -4.27 15.30 -6.42
CA ASP A 252 -3.77 15.62 -5.08
C ASP A 252 -2.25 15.90 -5.14
N ALA A 253 -1.87 17.12 -4.73
CA ALA A 253 -0.48 17.57 -4.68
C ALA A 253 0.44 16.73 -3.75
N GLY A 254 -0.13 15.81 -2.95
CA GLY A 254 0.61 14.83 -2.17
C GLY A 254 1.26 13.69 -2.99
N ASP A 255 0.73 13.35 -4.17
CA ASP A 255 1.30 12.29 -5.05
C ASP A 255 1.23 12.62 -6.57
N LEU A 256 1.01 13.89 -6.93
CA LEU A 256 1.03 14.37 -8.31
C LEU A 256 2.43 14.91 -8.68
N TRP A 257 3.26 14.07 -9.32
CA TRP A 257 4.70 14.33 -9.55
C TRP A 257 5.00 15.22 -10.77
N VAL A 258 4.50 16.46 -10.75
CA VAL A 258 4.62 17.47 -11.81
C VAL A 258 4.66 18.87 -11.18
N GLU A 259 4.76 19.97 -11.95
CA GLU A 259 4.73 21.31 -11.35
C GLU A 259 3.42 21.60 -10.58
N ASP A 260 3.53 22.34 -9.47
CA ASP A 260 2.40 22.78 -8.63
C ASP A 260 1.19 23.30 -9.43
N GLU A 261 -0.01 22.80 -9.09
CA GLU A 261 -1.27 23.12 -9.76
C GLU A 261 -1.28 22.84 -11.29
N LYS A 262 -0.53 21.84 -11.78
CA LYS A 262 -0.56 21.40 -13.19
C LYS A 262 -0.93 19.91 -13.33
N PRO A 263 -1.54 19.48 -14.45
CA PRO A 263 -1.85 18.08 -14.69
C PRO A 263 -0.67 17.30 -15.29
N ASN A 264 -0.67 15.99 -15.03
CA ASN A 264 0.14 15.02 -15.75
C ASN A 264 -0.57 14.58 -17.06
N TRP A 265 -0.08 13.50 -17.70
CA TRP A 265 -0.61 13.07 -19.00
C TRP A 265 -2.04 12.52 -18.92
N VAL A 266 -2.43 11.93 -17.79
CA VAL A 266 -3.77 11.39 -17.53
C VAL A 266 -4.78 12.55 -17.46
N GLY A 267 -4.44 13.60 -16.72
CA GLY A 267 -5.25 14.82 -16.63
C GLY A 267 -5.42 15.53 -17.99
N TYR A 268 -4.39 15.53 -18.84
CA TYR A 268 -4.52 16.04 -20.21
C TYR A 268 -5.33 15.13 -21.14
N LEU A 269 -5.22 13.81 -20.99
CA LEU A 269 -5.98 12.85 -21.80
C LEU A 269 -7.48 13.11 -21.63
N ILE A 270 -7.98 13.13 -20.39
CA ILE A 270 -9.42 13.26 -20.13
C ILE A 270 -10.02 14.63 -20.48
N ASN A 271 -9.26 15.71 -20.28
CA ASN A 271 -9.79 17.08 -20.35
C ASN A 271 -9.47 17.81 -21.66
N LYS A 272 -8.51 17.31 -22.46
CA LYS A 272 -8.11 17.95 -23.72
C LYS A 272 -8.12 17.02 -24.94
N TYR A 273 -7.85 15.73 -24.78
CA TYR A 273 -7.63 14.85 -25.94
C TYR A 273 -8.64 13.71 -26.10
N TYR A 274 -9.48 13.42 -25.10
CA TYR A 274 -10.56 12.45 -25.21
C TYR A 274 -11.85 13.07 -25.78
N PRO A 275 -12.37 12.59 -26.94
CA PRO A 275 -13.45 13.27 -27.67
C PRO A 275 -14.85 13.05 -27.08
N ARG A 276 -15.01 12.24 -26.02
CA ARG A 276 -16.30 11.89 -25.40
C ARG A 276 -16.28 12.09 -23.88
N SER A 277 -15.71 13.20 -23.42
CA SER A 277 -15.68 13.57 -22.00
C SER A 277 -17.10 13.55 -21.39
N PRO A 278 -17.30 13.02 -20.17
CA PRO A 278 -16.29 12.53 -19.23
C PRO A 278 -15.78 11.11 -19.53
N LEU A 279 -14.46 10.92 -19.46
CA LEU A 279 -13.84 9.61 -19.30
C LEU A 279 -13.55 9.39 -17.81
N LEU A 280 -14.18 8.38 -17.21
CA LEU A 280 -13.95 8.02 -15.81
C LEU A 280 -12.62 7.28 -15.67
N VAL A 281 -11.73 7.74 -14.78
CA VAL A 281 -10.39 7.17 -14.61
C VAL A 281 -10.24 6.47 -13.27
N TYR A 282 -10.17 5.14 -13.31
CA TYR A 282 -9.88 4.28 -12.16
C TYR A 282 -8.37 4.07 -11.98
N ASN A 283 -7.68 5.15 -11.64
CA ASN A 283 -7.27 5.20 -10.23
C ASN A 283 -6.34 4.12 -9.60
N TYR A 284 -5.30 3.54 -10.25
CA TYR A 284 -4.53 2.41 -9.65
C TYR A 284 -2.99 2.36 -9.29
N ALA A 285 -2.06 3.33 -9.49
CA ALA A 285 -0.63 3.25 -9.02
C ALA A 285 0.12 4.49 -8.43
N VAL A 286 1.06 4.25 -7.50
CA VAL A 286 1.65 5.25 -6.59
C VAL A 286 2.98 5.84 -7.10
N GLY A 287 3.31 7.05 -6.63
CA GLY A 287 4.64 7.63 -6.75
C GLY A 287 5.80 6.73 -6.33
N GLY A 288 6.67 6.39 -7.29
CA GLY A 288 7.88 5.60 -7.05
C GLY A 288 7.69 4.08 -7.02
N ASP A 289 6.51 3.58 -7.40
CA ASP A 289 6.25 2.14 -7.47
C ASP A 289 7.10 1.42 -8.55
N ASP A 290 7.48 0.18 -8.24
CA ASP A 290 8.14 -0.79 -9.12
C ASP A 290 7.19 -1.98 -9.40
N ILE A 291 7.69 -3.12 -9.90
CA ILE A 291 6.88 -4.36 -10.04
C ILE A 291 6.23 -4.85 -8.74
N ASN A 292 6.83 -4.60 -7.57
CA ASN A 292 6.22 -4.92 -6.28
C ASN A 292 5.10 -3.92 -5.93
N GLY A 293 5.27 -2.67 -6.38
CA GLY A 293 4.20 -1.69 -6.52
C GLY A 293 3.02 -2.23 -7.32
N LEU A 294 3.22 -2.57 -8.60
CA LEU A 294 2.16 -3.11 -9.47
C LEU A 294 1.47 -4.35 -8.86
N ARG A 295 2.21 -5.19 -8.13
CA ARG A 295 1.62 -6.30 -7.39
C ARG A 295 0.67 -5.85 -6.27
N ARG A 296 0.98 -4.78 -5.51
CA ARG A 296 0.05 -4.19 -4.53
C ARG A 296 -1.18 -3.59 -5.21
N GLN A 297 -0.98 -2.90 -6.32
CA GLN A 297 -2.02 -2.22 -7.09
C GLN A 297 -3.08 -3.21 -7.58
N VAL A 298 -2.66 -4.24 -8.32
CA VAL A 298 -3.55 -5.31 -8.82
C VAL A 298 -4.19 -6.10 -7.67
N LYS A 299 -3.42 -6.47 -6.62
CA LYS A 299 -3.96 -7.12 -5.41
C LYS A 299 -5.02 -6.27 -4.69
N ARG A 300 -4.94 -4.93 -4.76
CA ARG A 300 -5.97 -4.04 -4.22
C ARG A 300 -7.17 -3.94 -5.14
N TYR A 301 -6.97 -3.76 -6.44
CA TYR A 301 -8.05 -3.73 -7.45
C TYR A 301 -8.96 -4.97 -7.37
N ARG A 302 -8.38 -6.17 -7.18
CA ARG A 302 -9.12 -7.45 -7.05
C ARG A 302 -9.85 -7.65 -5.72
N GLN A 303 -9.85 -6.69 -4.79
CA GLN A 303 -10.63 -6.81 -3.55
C GLN A 303 -12.07 -6.35 -3.80
N PRO A 304 -13.09 -7.19 -3.51
CA PRO A 304 -14.50 -6.79 -3.64
C PRO A 304 -14.78 -5.51 -2.87
N GLY A 305 -15.46 -4.55 -3.51
CA GLY A 305 -15.70 -3.22 -2.95
C GLY A 305 -14.62 -2.18 -3.27
N SER A 306 -13.65 -2.48 -4.13
CA SER A 306 -12.64 -1.51 -4.59
C SER A 306 -13.14 -0.66 -5.77
N PRO A 307 -12.78 0.63 -5.88
CA PRO A 307 -13.16 1.48 -7.01
C PRO A 307 -12.79 0.87 -8.36
N GLY A 308 -13.79 0.67 -9.24
CA GLY A 308 -13.57 0.05 -10.54
C GLY A 308 -13.41 -1.48 -10.52
N HIS A 309 -13.62 -2.16 -9.39
CA HIS A 309 -13.88 -3.62 -9.41
C HIS A 309 -15.32 -3.86 -9.89
N PRO A 310 -15.64 -4.93 -10.66
CA PRO A 310 -17.00 -5.21 -11.13
C PRO A 310 -18.05 -5.21 -10.00
N ASP A 311 -17.72 -5.82 -8.86
CA ASP A 311 -18.60 -5.92 -7.68
C ASP A 311 -18.84 -4.58 -6.94
N PHE A 312 -18.13 -3.51 -7.32
CA PHE A 312 -18.28 -2.17 -6.75
C PHE A 312 -18.87 -1.17 -7.76
N ASP A 313 -18.58 -1.35 -9.05
CA ASP A 313 -18.99 -0.42 -10.10
C ASP A 313 -19.40 -1.11 -11.41
N GLU A 314 -20.72 -1.23 -11.62
CA GLU A 314 -21.31 -1.73 -12.88
C GLU A 314 -21.04 -0.80 -14.09
N CYS A 315 -20.36 0.33 -13.92
CA CYS A 315 -20.09 1.29 -15.00
C CYS A 315 -19.18 0.74 -16.12
N TRP A 316 -18.38 -0.29 -15.82
CA TRP A 316 -17.29 -0.74 -16.67
C TRP A 316 -17.49 -2.19 -17.13
N GLN A 317 -17.07 -2.48 -18.35
CA GLN A 317 -17.11 -3.79 -19.00
C GLN A 317 -15.87 -3.95 -19.88
N GLY A 318 -15.43 -5.19 -20.14
CA GLY A 318 -14.28 -5.45 -21.00
C GLY A 318 -14.36 -4.81 -22.40
N ASN A 319 -15.56 -4.57 -22.92
CA ASN A 319 -15.79 -3.95 -24.24
C ASN A 319 -15.80 -2.40 -24.24
N ASN A 320 -15.78 -1.73 -23.07
CA ASN A 320 -15.90 -0.28 -22.96
C ASN A 320 -14.73 0.39 -22.20
N SER A 321 -13.78 -0.40 -21.68
CA SER A 321 -12.75 0.04 -20.74
C SER A 321 -11.33 -0.32 -21.19
N LEU A 322 -10.36 0.52 -20.84
CA LEU A 322 -8.94 0.36 -21.18
C LEU A 322 -8.08 0.31 -19.92
N PHE A 323 -7.36 -0.80 -19.74
CA PHE A 323 -6.43 -1.03 -18.63
C PHE A 323 -5.03 -0.60 -19.06
N VAL A 324 -4.57 0.55 -18.55
CA VAL A 324 -3.23 1.09 -18.87
C VAL A 324 -2.23 0.66 -17.81
N THR A 325 -1.04 0.21 -18.21
CA THR A 325 0.08 -0.11 -17.31
C THR A 325 1.35 0.60 -17.80
N TRP A 326 1.82 1.59 -17.03
CA TRP A 326 3.09 2.31 -17.28
C TRP A 326 4.01 2.29 -16.06
N ILE A 327 4.72 1.18 -15.85
CA ILE A 327 5.82 1.03 -14.88
C ILE A 327 7.17 0.79 -15.57
N GLY A 328 8.23 0.78 -14.78
CA GLY A 328 9.56 0.32 -15.19
C GLY A 328 10.65 1.37 -14.98
N PHE A 329 10.31 2.65 -14.82
CA PHE A 329 11.30 3.70 -14.57
C PHE A 329 12.05 3.48 -13.26
N ASN A 330 11.34 3.00 -12.23
CA ASN A 330 11.90 2.64 -10.92
C ASN A 330 12.64 1.30 -10.99
N ASP A 331 12.07 0.28 -11.64
CA ASP A 331 12.70 -1.03 -11.83
C ASP A 331 14.07 -0.92 -12.51
N VAL A 332 14.18 -0.22 -13.65
CA VAL A 332 15.44 -0.09 -14.39
C VAL A 332 16.47 0.79 -13.67
N ALA A 333 16.09 1.51 -12.61
CA ALA A 333 17.06 2.16 -11.72
C ALA A 333 17.83 1.15 -10.85
N ASN A 334 17.27 -0.05 -10.60
CA ASN A 334 17.97 -1.12 -9.90
C ASN A 334 19.09 -1.73 -10.79
N PRO A 335 20.36 -1.71 -10.38
CA PRO A 335 21.45 -2.32 -11.15
C PRO A 335 21.43 -3.87 -11.14
N GLY A 336 20.70 -4.48 -10.20
CA GLY A 336 20.51 -5.93 -10.11
C GLY A 336 19.22 -6.47 -10.75
N LEU A 337 18.53 -5.66 -11.57
CA LEU A 337 17.27 -6.04 -12.20
C LEU A 337 17.43 -7.24 -13.16
N ASN A 338 16.67 -8.32 -12.91
CA ASN A 338 16.43 -9.36 -13.91
C ASN A 338 15.19 -8.98 -14.74
N VAL A 339 15.41 -8.28 -15.87
CA VAL A 339 14.34 -7.74 -16.71
C VAL A 339 13.33 -8.81 -17.12
N GLN A 340 13.80 -9.99 -17.54
CA GLN A 340 12.90 -11.06 -17.99
C GLN A 340 11.94 -11.48 -16.88
N ALA A 341 12.46 -11.85 -15.71
CA ALA A 341 11.64 -12.27 -14.58
C ALA A 341 10.70 -11.16 -14.06
N THR A 342 11.10 -9.89 -14.18
CA THR A 342 10.24 -8.75 -13.84
C THR A 342 9.11 -8.56 -14.84
N ILE A 343 9.36 -8.69 -16.15
CA ILE A 343 8.29 -8.63 -17.16
C ILE A 343 7.39 -9.87 -17.09
N ASP A 344 7.94 -11.06 -16.83
CA ASP A 344 7.13 -12.27 -16.62
C ASP A 344 6.18 -12.09 -15.42
N ALA A 345 6.64 -11.46 -14.34
CA ALA A 345 5.80 -11.06 -13.20
C ALA A 345 4.80 -9.95 -13.55
N LEU A 346 5.14 -9.01 -14.45
CA LEU A 346 4.22 -7.98 -14.95
C LEU A 346 3.04 -8.63 -15.67
N PHE A 347 3.30 -9.59 -16.55
CA PHE A 347 2.26 -10.31 -17.30
C PHE A 347 1.43 -11.26 -16.43
N GLN A 348 2.01 -11.91 -15.41
CA GLN A 348 1.23 -12.62 -14.39
C GLN A 348 0.18 -11.70 -13.72
N LEU A 349 0.52 -10.43 -13.48
CA LEU A 349 -0.43 -9.44 -12.96
C LEU A 349 -1.45 -8.96 -14.00
N GLN A 350 -1.21 -9.15 -15.30
CA GLN A 350 -2.20 -8.87 -16.34
C GLN A 350 -3.17 -10.05 -16.55
N GLU A 351 -2.73 -11.29 -16.37
CA GLU A 351 -3.62 -12.46 -16.23
C GLU A 351 -4.61 -12.23 -15.08
N GLU A 352 -4.11 -11.78 -13.92
CA GLU A 352 -4.94 -11.44 -12.75
C GLU A 352 -6.00 -10.34 -13.01
N LEU A 353 -5.75 -9.42 -13.96
CA LEU A 353 -6.71 -8.41 -14.42
C LEU A 353 -7.68 -8.97 -15.47
N TYR A 354 -7.17 -9.76 -16.43
CA TYR A 354 -7.96 -10.45 -17.45
C TYR A 354 -9.02 -11.38 -16.83
N ASP A 355 -8.67 -12.05 -15.73
CA ASP A 355 -9.59 -12.84 -14.88
C ASP A 355 -10.80 -12.04 -14.37
N THR A 356 -10.68 -10.72 -14.19
CA THR A 356 -11.81 -9.85 -13.75
C THR A 356 -12.70 -9.37 -14.90
N GLY A 357 -12.40 -9.78 -16.14
CA GLY A 357 -13.11 -9.34 -17.35
C GLY A 357 -12.46 -8.17 -18.10
N ALA A 358 -11.24 -7.78 -17.74
CA ALA A 358 -10.47 -6.80 -18.52
C ALA A 358 -10.17 -7.35 -19.92
N ARG A 359 -10.41 -6.56 -20.98
CA ARG A 359 -10.24 -6.99 -22.39
C ARG A 359 -9.58 -5.97 -23.33
N ASN A 360 -9.22 -4.77 -22.87
CA ASN A 360 -8.32 -3.90 -23.63
C ASN A 360 -7.17 -3.47 -22.72
N PHE A 361 -5.94 -3.69 -23.15
CA PHE A 361 -4.72 -3.45 -22.38
C PHE A 361 -3.78 -2.51 -23.13
N LEU A 362 -3.25 -1.49 -22.46
CA LEU A 362 -2.26 -0.56 -23.01
C LEU A 362 -0.98 -0.61 -22.17
N PHE A 363 0.09 -1.13 -22.77
CA PHE A 363 1.44 -1.09 -22.20
C PHE A 363 2.21 0.11 -22.78
N MET A 364 2.95 0.81 -21.93
CA MET A 364 3.74 1.97 -22.35
C MET A 364 5.24 1.74 -22.12
N THR A 365 6.08 2.04 -23.11
CA THR A 365 7.53 1.82 -23.02
C THR A 365 8.20 2.78 -22.03
N THR A 366 9.34 2.37 -21.44
CA THR A 366 10.14 3.28 -20.59
C THR A 366 10.93 4.24 -21.46
N ALA A 367 10.80 5.54 -21.17
CA ALA A 367 11.52 6.59 -21.87
C ALA A 367 12.99 6.73 -21.37
N PRO A 368 13.89 7.33 -22.16
CA PRO A 368 15.22 7.69 -21.67
C PRO A 368 15.09 8.84 -20.66
N LEU A 369 15.49 8.60 -19.41
CA LEU A 369 15.57 9.66 -18.40
C LEU A 369 16.72 10.63 -18.73
N PRO A 370 16.64 11.90 -18.28
CA PRO A 370 17.65 12.90 -18.59
C PRO A 370 19.02 12.47 -18.09
N ASN A 371 20.07 12.90 -18.79
CA ASN A 371 21.46 12.63 -18.41
C ASN A 371 21.80 13.45 -17.15
N ALA A 372 21.48 12.88 -15.98
CA ALA A 372 21.46 13.57 -14.68
C ALA A 372 22.77 14.35 -14.39
N SER A 373 22.72 15.67 -14.59
CA SER A 373 23.87 16.56 -14.47
C SER A 373 24.16 16.91 -13.00
N GLY A 374 24.53 15.88 -12.23
CA GLY A 374 24.67 15.93 -10.77
C GLY A 374 25.67 14.92 -10.19
N GLY A 375 26.76 14.64 -10.92
CA GLY A 375 27.88 13.81 -10.44
C GLY A 375 27.64 12.30 -10.35
N GLN A 376 26.40 11.82 -10.27
CA GLN A 376 26.03 10.41 -10.08
C GLN A 376 26.11 9.54 -11.36
N ARG A 377 27.02 9.85 -12.28
CA ARG A 377 27.12 9.20 -13.61
C ARG A 377 27.33 7.68 -13.56
N SER A 378 27.87 7.16 -12.46
CA SER A 378 28.06 5.73 -12.21
C SER A 378 26.79 4.98 -11.78
N LEU A 379 25.82 5.63 -11.12
CA LEU A 379 24.56 4.97 -10.71
C LEU A 379 23.63 4.72 -11.90
N PHE A 380 23.75 5.54 -12.95
CA PHE A 380 23.00 5.40 -14.20
C PHE A 380 23.74 4.57 -15.27
N GLN A 381 24.91 4.03 -14.94
CA GLN A 381 25.68 3.19 -15.86
C GLN A 381 24.87 1.93 -16.23
N HIS A 382 24.83 1.61 -17.53
CA HIS A 382 23.98 0.56 -18.13
C HIS A 382 22.47 0.74 -17.93
N ARG A 383 21.96 1.90 -17.49
CA ARG A 383 20.50 2.12 -17.39
C ARG A 383 19.84 2.21 -18.76
N GLU A 384 20.49 2.85 -19.74
CA GLU A 384 20.01 2.88 -21.13
C GLU A 384 19.91 1.47 -21.75
N ASP A 385 20.85 0.57 -21.41
CA ASP A 385 20.78 -0.85 -21.78
C ASP A 385 19.59 -1.54 -21.11
N ARG A 386 19.35 -1.31 -19.81
CA ARG A 386 18.19 -1.88 -19.09
C ARG A 386 16.85 -1.33 -19.61
N CYS A 387 16.74 -0.04 -19.94
CA CYS A 387 15.55 0.53 -20.59
C CYS A 387 15.31 -0.07 -21.98
N ARG A 388 16.38 -0.27 -22.78
CA ARG A 388 16.26 -0.94 -24.09
C ARG A 388 15.74 -2.37 -23.94
N ILE A 389 16.39 -3.18 -23.09
CA ILE A 389 15.98 -4.58 -22.86
C ILE A 389 14.57 -4.63 -22.26
N TRP A 390 14.21 -3.73 -21.34
CA TRP A 390 12.85 -3.62 -20.80
C TRP A 390 11.82 -3.40 -21.92
N ASN A 391 12.06 -2.43 -22.80
CA ASN A 391 11.12 -2.12 -23.88
C ASN A 391 11.03 -3.25 -24.90
N GLU A 392 12.15 -3.90 -25.23
CA GLU A 392 12.22 -5.07 -26.13
C GLU A 392 11.46 -6.27 -25.53
N THR A 393 11.69 -6.61 -24.26
CA THR A 393 11.02 -7.72 -23.57
C THR A 393 9.53 -7.44 -23.33
N LEU A 394 9.16 -6.22 -22.89
CA LEU A 394 7.77 -5.78 -22.70
C LEU A 394 6.97 -5.88 -24.01
N THR A 395 7.53 -5.36 -25.11
CA THR A 395 6.88 -5.39 -26.43
C THR A 395 6.71 -6.82 -26.93
N THR A 396 7.76 -7.64 -26.80
CA THR A 396 7.72 -9.06 -27.18
C THR A 396 6.67 -9.84 -26.39
N GLN A 397 6.65 -9.69 -25.06
CA GLN A 397 5.70 -10.38 -24.20
C GLN A 397 4.25 -9.92 -24.45
N ALA A 398 4.01 -8.62 -24.66
CA ALA A 398 2.70 -8.10 -25.03
C ALA A 398 2.21 -8.64 -26.39
N GLN A 399 3.01 -8.45 -27.45
CA GLN A 399 2.55 -8.64 -28.83
C GLN A 399 2.61 -10.09 -29.32
N ASN A 400 3.55 -10.89 -28.81
CA ASN A 400 3.78 -12.25 -29.32
C ASN A 400 3.29 -13.34 -28.36
N ASN A 401 3.13 -13.05 -27.06
CA ASN A 401 2.77 -14.06 -26.07
C ASN A 401 1.39 -13.77 -25.46
N PHE A 402 1.18 -12.60 -24.85
CA PHE A 402 -0.10 -12.26 -24.21
C PHE A 402 -1.23 -12.08 -25.25
N ALA A 403 -0.95 -11.46 -26.40
CA ALA A 403 -1.90 -11.36 -27.51
C ALA A 403 -2.20 -12.70 -28.23
N GLU A 404 -1.26 -13.66 -28.24
CA GLU A 404 -1.53 -15.01 -28.74
C GLU A 404 -2.33 -15.86 -27.75
N ALA A 405 -2.13 -15.65 -26.44
CA ALA A 405 -2.85 -16.34 -25.38
C ALA A 405 -4.33 -15.87 -25.24
N HIS A 406 -4.59 -14.58 -25.44
CA HIS A 406 -5.89 -13.94 -25.20
C HIS A 406 -6.47 -13.31 -26.48
N PRO A 407 -6.92 -14.13 -27.46
CA PRO A 407 -7.41 -13.65 -28.76
C PRO A 407 -8.77 -12.92 -28.71
N ASP A 408 -9.41 -12.85 -27.53
CA ASP A 408 -10.59 -12.02 -27.24
C ASP A 408 -10.25 -10.67 -26.59
N ALA A 409 -8.96 -10.34 -26.42
CA ALA A 409 -8.47 -9.08 -25.85
C ALA A 409 -7.71 -8.21 -26.86
N SER A 410 -7.91 -6.89 -26.80
CA SER A 410 -7.18 -5.89 -27.58
C SER A 410 -5.88 -5.51 -26.85
N ILE A 411 -4.73 -5.91 -27.39
CA ILE A 411 -3.41 -5.65 -26.77
C ILE A 411 -2.68 -4.53 -27.53
N PHE A 412 -2.41 -3.42 -26.83
CA PHE A 412 -1.72 -2.25 -27.37
C PHE A 412 -0.37 -2.04 -26.68
N VAL A 413 0.65 -1.68 -27.47
CA VAL A 413 1.95 -1.19 -26.96
C VAL A 413 2.20 0.20 -27.55
N PHE A 414 2.28 1.21 -26.69
CA PHE A 414 2.59 2.58 -27.08
C PHE A 414 4.04 2.92 -26.80
N ASP A 415 4.76 3.35 -27.85
CA ASP A 415 6.17 3.66 -27.74
C ASP A 415 6.43 5.09 -27.24
N ALA A 416 6.22 5.30 -25.94
CA ALA A 416 6.53 6.55 -25.26
C ALA A 416 8.02 6.93 -25.40
N ARG A 417 8.94 5.97 -25.46
CA ARG A 417 10.38 6.22 -25.74
C ARG A 417 10.56 7.02 -27.02
N SER A 418 9.95 6.62 -28.13
CA SER A 418 10.06 7.36 -29.41
C SER A 418 9.48 8.78 -29.34
N VAL A 419 8.53 9.06 -28.45
CA VAL A 419 8.02 10.42 -28.21
C VAL A 419 9.08 11.27 -27.48
N PHE A 420 9.69 10.73 -26.43
CA PHE A 420 10.78 11.41 -25.71
C PHE A 420 12.02 11.61 -26.59
N GLU A 421 12.44 10.61 -27.37
CA GLU A 421 13.58 10.74 -28.29
C GLU A 421 13.34 11.80 -29.39
N GLN A 422 12.11 11.95 -29.88
CA GLN A 422 11.75 13.04 -30.79
C GLN A 422 11.83 14.42 -30.11
N MET A 423 11.32 14.57 -28.89
CA MET A 423 11.42 15.83 -28.14
C MET A 423 12.88 16.21 -27.82
N LEU A 424 13.74 15.21 -27.53
CA LEU A 424 15.17 15.43 -27.32
C LEU A 424 15.95 15.75 -28.62
N THR A 425 15.45 15.30 -29.77
CA THR A 425 16.08 15.51 -31.09
C THR A 425 15.74 16.88 -31.68
N ASP A 426 14.47 17.29 -31.62
CA ASP A 426 14.00 18.59 -32.09
C ASP A 426 13.05 19.24 -31.07
N PRO A 427 13.57 19.74 -29.92
CA PRO A 427 12.74 20.35 -28.88
C PRO A 427 11.97 21.60 -29.37
N ALA A 428 12.48 22.29 -30.41
CA ALA A 428 11.85 23.49 -30.97
C ALA A 428 10.52 23.17 -31.66
N LYS A 429 10.42 22.03 -32.37
CA LYS A 429 9.16 21.51 -32.94
C LYS A 429 8.05 21.33 -31.88
N TYR A 430 8.42 21.05 -30.63
CA TYR A 430 7.49 20.80 -29.53
C TYR A 430 7.22 22.05 -28.65
N GLY A 431 7.85 23.19 -28.96
CA GLY A 431 7.67 24.46 -28.26
C GLY A 431 8.67 24.72 -27.13
N PHE A 432 9.69 23.87 -26.97
CA PHE A 432 10.79 24.07 -26.02
C PHE A 432 11.97 24.81 -26.67
N SER A 433 12.90 25.32 -25.87
CA SER A 433 14.16 25.88 -26.38
C SER A 433 15.07 24.80 -26.97
N ALA A 434 15.96 25.20 -27.89
CA ALA A 434 16.96 24.30 -28.48
C ALA A 434 17.96 23.68 -27.45
N LYS A 435 17.88 24.09 -26.18
CA LYS A 435 18.69 23.55 -25.06
C LYS A 435 17.92 22.63 -24.12
N ALA A 436 16.60 22.53 -24.23
CA ALA A 436 15.80 21.65 -23.39
C ALA A 436 16.19 20.17 -23.56
N GLY A 437 15.93 19.37 -22.52
CA GLY A 437 16.33 17.97 -22.42
C GLY A 437 17.84 17.73 -22.20
N ARG A 438 18.62 18.74 -21.79
CA ARG A 438 20.09 18.68 -21.70
C ARG A 438 20.61 18.94 -20.28
N GLY A 439 20.55 17.90 -19.45
CA GLY A 439 21.00 17.95 -18.05
C GLY A 439 19.83 18.23 -17.13
N PHE A 440 19.95 19.26 -16.30
CA PHE A 440 18.83 19.79 -15.51
C PHE A 440 18.29 21.06 -16.19
N ASP A 441 17.18 20.92 -16.90
CA ASP A 441 16.44 22.03 -17.50
C ASP A 441 14.96 21.97 -17.11
N GLN A 442 14.46 23.09 -16.58
CA GLN A 442 13.07 23.26 -16.14
C GLN A 442 12.08 23.48 -17.30
N GLU A 443 12.47 23.08 -18.52
CA GLU A 443 11.60 23.11 -19.70
C GLU A 443 10.99 21.73 -19.96
N MET A 444 11.82 20.68 -19.97
CA MET A 444 11.36 19.30 -20.14
C MET A 444 11.26 18.50 -18.84
N TYR A 445 11.98 18.87 -17.77
CA TYR A 445 11.98 18.14 -16.50
C TYR A 445 11.76 19.07 -15.30
N TRP A 446 10.77 18.76 -14.46
CA TRP A 446 10.46 19.54 -13.25
C TRP A 446 11.52 19.31 -12.16
N ASP A 447 11.93 18.05 -11.97
CA ASP A 447 13.02 17.66 -11.05
C ASP A 447 14.14 16.88 -11.78
N ALA A 448 14.89 16.04 -11.06
CA ALA A 448 15.97 15.25 -11.63
C ALA A 448 15.52 14.06 -12.52
N ILE A 449 14.23 13.69 -12.49
CA ILE A 449 13.67 12.53 -13.20
C ILE A 449 12.27 12.77 -13.79
N HIS A 450 11.41 13.60 -13.16
CA HIS A 450 10.01 13.77 -13.54
C HIS A 450 9.84 14.82 -14.66
N PRO A 451 9.03 14.55 -15.70
CA PRO A 451 8.80 15.51 -16.79
C PRO A 451 7.98 16.72 -16.35
N THR A 452 8.05 17.81 -17.12
CA THR A 452 7.12 18.94 -16.95
C THR A 452 5.71 18.61 -17.48
N THR A 453 4.71 19.37 -17.04
CA THR A 453 3.34 19.35 -17.55
C THR A 453 3.31 19.56 -19.07
N ALA A 454 4.25 20.36 -19.61
CA ALA A 454 4.40 20.57 -21.04
C ALA A 454 4.79 19.29 -21.80
N VAL A 455 5.67 18.45 -21.23
CA VAL A 455 5.99 17.12 -21.77
C VAL A 455 4.81 16.16 -21.60
N HIS A 456 4.18 16.13 -20.42
CA HIS A 456 3.00 15.31 -20.17
C HIS A 456 1.84 15.60 -21.14
N ARG A 457 1.64 16.86 -21.55
CA ARG A 457 0.68 17.26 -22.58
C ARG A 457 0.98 16.64 -23.94
N ILE A 458 2.26 16.55 -24.32
CA ILE A 458 2.70 15.96 -25.60
C ILE A 458 2.51 14.44 -25.56
N VAL A 459 2.87 13.79 -24.45
CA VAL A 459 2.60 12.37 -24.22
C VAL A 459 1.09 12.09 -24.31
N ALA A 460 0.25 12.89 -23.65
CA ALA A 460 -1.20 12.73 -23.68
C ALA A 460 -1.78 12.85 -25.10
N LYS A 461 -1.33 13.83 -25.90
CA LYS A 461 -1.74 13.92 -27.31
C LYS A 461 -1.29 12.68 -28.08
N ALA A 462 -0.03 12.27 -27.94
CA ALA A 462 0.50 11.13 -28.68
C ALA A 462 -0.21 9.80 -28.33
N VAL A 463 -0.56 9.57 -27.06
CA VAL A 463 -1.40 8.42 -26.65
C VAL A 463 -2.80 8.52 -27.26
N ALA A 464 -3.42 9.69 -27.24
CA ALA A 464 -4.76 9.87 -27.82
C ALA A 464 -4.74 9.71 -29.35
N ASP A 465 -3.72 10.23 -30.05
CA ASP A 465 -3.52 10.07 -31.48
C ASP A 465 -3.37 8.59 -31.86
N PHE A 466 -2.58 7.84 -31.08
CA PHE A 466 -2.36 6.40 -31.23
C PHE A 466 -3.65 5.59 -31.00
N LEU A 467 -4.41 5.89 -29.95
CA LEU A 467 -5.68 5.21 -29.65
C LEU A 467 -6.81 5.59 -30.62
N ALA A 468 -6.73 6.76 -31.28
CA ALA A 468 -7.70 7.20 -32.28
C ALA A 468 -7.48 6.58 -33.68
N GLY A 469 -6.28 6.05 -33.98
CA GLY A 469 -5.89 5.51 -35.28
C GLY A 469 -5.63 6.56 -36.36
N ASP A 470 -6.56 7.51 -36.53
CA ASP A 470 -6.50 8.61 -37.51
C ASP A 470 -6.05 9.97 -36.90
N GLY A 471 -5.77 10.00 -35.59
CA GLY A 471 -5.26 11.18 -34.87
C GLY A 471 -6.33 12.13 -34.29
N VAL A 472 -5.92 12.96 -33.32
CA VAL A 472 -6.76 14.00 -32.68
C VAL A 472 -6.44 15.38 -33.23
N ALA A 473 -7.47 16.13 -33.60
CA ALA A 473 -7.36 17.50 -34.10
C ALA A 473 -6.77 18.46 -33.04
N GLU A 474 -5.96 19.42 -33.48
CA GLU A 474 -5.19 20.30 -32.57
C GLU A 474 -6.03 21.36 -31.85
N ASP A 475 -7.27 21.57 -32.30
CA ASP A 475 -8.16 22.68 -31.96
C ASP A 475 -9.21 22.37 -30.87
N GLN A 476 -9.03 21.28 -30.12
CA GLN A 476 -9.71 21.05 -28.83
C GLN A 476 -9.21 22.06 -27.78
N LEU A 477 -9.65 23.31 -27.91
CA LEU A 477 -9.30 24.43 -27.07
C LEU A 477 -10.17 24.49 -25.80
N GLU A 478 -9.47 24.73 -24.69
CA GLU A 478 -9.93 25.26 -23.40
C GLU A 478 -11.39 24.98 -23.00
N ARG A 479 -11.58 23.89 -22.25
CA ARG A 479 -12.77 23.69 -21.41
C ARG A 479 -12.35 23.79 -19.94
N PHE A 480 -13.18 24.48 -19.17
CA PHE A 480 -12.97 24.87 -17.77
C PHE A 480 -11.80 25.83 -17.52
N SER A 481 -12.12 27.12 -17.58
CA SER A 481 -11.53 28.07 -16.62
C SER A 481 -11.91 27.63 -15.19
N ALA A 482 -11.03 27.85 -14.22
CA ALA A 482 -11.33 27.59 -12.81
C ALA A 482 -12.59 28.35 -12.34
N PRO A 483 -13.36 27.82 -11.36
CA PRO A 483 -14.52 28.53 -10.81
C PRO A 483 -14.10 29.91 -10.28
N SER A 484 -14.94 30.92 -10.55
CA SER A 484 -14.70 32.29 -10.11
C SER A 484 -14.64 32.38 -8.59
N LYS A 485 -13.57 32.98 -8.06
CA LYS A 485 -13.47 33.33 -6.64
C LYS A 485 -14.36 34.53 -6.34
N ASP A 486 -15.66 34.27 -6.16
CA ASP A 486 -16.61 35.24 -5.61
C ASP A 486 -16.38 35.40 -4.10
N THR A 487 -15.41 36.24 -3.73
CA THR A 487 -15.45 37.29 -2.67
C THR A 487 -14.11 38.02 -2.64
#